data_AF-A0A7C2KW54-F1
#
_entry.id   AF-A0A7C2KW54-F1
#
_cell.length_a   1.000
_cell.length_b   1.000
_cell.length_c   1.000
_cell.angle_alpha   90.00
_cell.angle_beta   90.00
_cell.angle_gamma   90.00
#
_symmetry.space_group_name_H-M   'P 1'
#
loop_
_entity.id
_entity.type
_entity.pdbx_description
1 polymer ?
#
loop_
_entity_poly.entity_id
_entity_poly.type
_entity_poly.pdbx_seq_one_letter_code
_entity_poly.pdbx_strand_id
1 'polypeptide(L)'
;MLKRYLISSLAVALFALNASAYDATKAENLDAFYSHMTQQACADSKLFTTGEDVMKMFRDKEKFTLLDVRTAGENAIVSLSSKNALHIPVEQLFEKANLDRLPTDQPLIIICHSGTRATIVAMGLQQIGFTKVHVLKGGLVALAEANDPKNAPVK
;
A
#
# COMPACT_ATOMS: atom_id res chain seq x y z
N MET A 1 -69.50 -10.50 -27.76
CA MET A 1 -69.31 -10.69 -26.30
C MET A 1 -68.24 -11.76 -26.10
N LEU A 2 -66.98 -11.37 -25.82
CA LEU A 2 -66.37 -11.38 -24.46
C LEU A 2 -66.10 -12.85 -24.03
N LYS A 3 -64.91 -13.42 -23.77
CA LYS A 3 -63.50 -13.02 -23.52
C LYS A 3 -62.64 -14.31 -23.68
N ARG A 4 -61.54 -14.30 -24.43
CA ARG A 4 -60.12 -14.25 -23.98
C ARG A 4 -59.59 -15.52 -23.25
N TYR A 5 -58.73 -16.25 -23.97
CA TYR A 5 -57.39 -16.71 -23.56
C TYR A 5 -57.20 -17.20 -22.12
N LEU A 6 -57.08 -18.53 -21.95
CA LEU A 6 -56.29 -19.10 -20.85
C LEU A 6 -54.95 -19.55 -21.43
N ILE A 7 -54.03 -18.58 -21.52
CA ILE A 7 -52.64 -18.77 -21.92
C ILE A 7 -51.95 -19.64 -20.86
N SER A 8 -51.29 -20.68 -21.36
CA SER A 8 -50.19 -21.43 -20.74
C SER A 8 -49.54 -20.72 -19.55
N SER A 9 -49.70 -21.27 -18.35
CA SER A 9 -48.86 -20.97 -17.20
C SER A 9 -47.45 -21.50 -17.46
N LEU A 10 -46.69 -20.73 -18.26
CA LEU A 10 -45.26 -20.83 -18.42
C LEU A 10 -44.64 -20.72 -17.03
N ALA A 11 -44.03 -21.81 -16.56
CA ALA A 11 -43.23 -21.81 -15.36
C ALA A 11 -42.08 -20.80 -15.57
N VAL A 12 -42.27 -19.58 -15.08
CA VAL A 12 -41.18 -18.64 -14.88
C VAL A 12 -40.40 -19.20 -13.69
N ALA A 13 -39.53 -20.17 -13.99
CA ALA A 13 -38.39 -20.45 -13.16
C ALA A 13 -37.57 -19.14 -13.13
N LEU A 14 -37.87 -18.30 -12.15
CA LEU A 14 -37.00 -17.19 -11.79
C LEU A 14 -35.66 -17.82 -11.44
N PHE A 15 -34.76 -17.81 -12.40
CA PHE A 15 -33.33 -17.93 -12.19
C PHE A 15 -32.98 -16.90 -11.10
N ALA A 16 -32.88 -17.37 -9.86
CA ALA A 16 -32.21 -16.63 -8.81
C ALA A 16 -30.75 -16.57 -9.24
N LEU A 17 -30.40 -15.52 -9.99
CA LEU A 17 -29.02 -15.09 -10.14
C LEU A 17 -28.53 -14.80 -8.73
N ASN A 18 -27.88 -15.78 -8.12
CA ASN A 18 -27.10 -15.60 -6.90
C ASN A 18 -25.92 -14.71 -7.26
N ALA A 19 -26.15 -13.40 -7.35
CA ALA A 19 -25.09 -12.42 -7.31
C ALA A 19 -24.54 -12.47 -5.88
N SER A 20 -23.36 -13.08 -5.71
CA SER A 20 -22.64 -13.03 -4.45
C SER A 20 -22.38 -11.58 -4.05
N ALA A 21 -22.36 -11.28 -2.75
CA ALA A 21 -22.00 -9.95 -2.23
C ALA A 21 -20.52 -9.60 -2.47
N TYR A 22 -19.72 -10.55 -2.97
CA TYR A 22 -18.30 -10.42 -3.21
C TYR A 22 -17.87 -11.20 -4.48
N ASP A 23 -16.69 -10.86 -4.99
CA ASP A 23 -16.03 -11.55 -6.10
C ASP A 23 -15.31 -12.81 -5.59
N ALA A 24 -15.82 -13.99 -5.92
CA ALA A 24 -15.29 -15.27 -5.43
C ALA A 24 -13.84 -15.51 -5.89
N THR A 25 -13.50 -15.15 -7.12
CA THR A 25 -12.14 -15.36 -7.65
C THR A 25 -11.13 -14.49 -6.91
N LYS A 26 -11.49 -13.23 -6.63
CA LYS A 26 -10.65 -12.35 -5.81
C LYS A 26 -10.56 -12.84 -4.37
N ALA A 27 -11.65 -13.36 -3.81
CA ALA A 27 -11.64 -13.91 -2.46
C ALA A 27 -10.68 -15.10 -2.34
N GLU A 28 -10.68 -16.02 -3.31
CA GLU A 28 -9.73 -17.15 -3.36
C GLU A 28 -8.27 -16.68 -3.44
N ASN A 29 -7.97 -15.69 -4.28
CA ASN A 29 -6.62 -15.12 -4.36
C ASN A 29 -6.19 -14.45 -3.05
N LEU A 30 -7.11 -13.74 -2.40
CA LEU A 30 -6.85 -13.13 -1.11
C LEU A 30 -6.68 -14.18 -0.01
N ASP A 31 -7.49 -15.25 0.01
CA ASP A 31 -7.38 -16.35 0.97
C ASP A 31 -6.00 -16.99 0.93
N ALA A 32 -5.49 -17.29 -0.27
CA ALA A 32 -4.14 -17.82 -0.46
C ALA A 32 -3.04 -16.88 0.04
N PHE A 33 -3.23 -15.56 -0.05
CA PHE A 33 -2.29 -14.58 0.50
C PHE A 33 -2.39 -14.49 2.03
N TYR A 34 -3.61 -14.37 2.56
CA TYR A 34 -3.88 -14.16 3.98
C TYR A 34 -3.70 -15.42 4.82
N SER A 35 -3.75 -16.62 4.24
CA SER A 35 -3.51 -17.88 4.96
C SER A 35 -2.13 -17.94 5.62
N HIS A 36 -1.17 -17.13 5.16
CA HIS A 36 0.16 -17.01 5.75
C HIS A 36 0.27 -15.95 6.86
N MET A 37 -0.77 -15.13 7.09
CA MET A 37 -0.80 -14.12 8.16
C MET A 37 -1.15 -14.73 9.52
N THR A 38 -0.33 -15.69 9.94
CA THR A 38 -0.40 -16.31 11.27
C THR A 38 0.03 -15.34 12.36
N GLN A 39 -0.32 -15.64 13.62
CA GLN A 39 0.17 -14.86 14.77
C GLN A 39 1.70 -14.75 14.77
N GLN A 40 2.40 -15.85 14.49
CA GLN A 40 3.85 -15.90 14.42
C GLN A 40 4.38 -15.01 13.29
N ALA A 41 3.80 -15.10 12.08
CA ALA A 41 4.21 -14.27 10.95
C ALA A 41 4.02 -12.77 11.23
N CYS A 42 2.92 -12.40 11.88
CA CYS A 42 2.66 -11.02 12.31
C CYS A 42 3.64 -10.56 13.39
N ALA A 43 4.00 -11.43 14.33
CA ALA A 43 4.97 -11.13 15.39
C ALA A 43 6.40 -10.95 14.85
N ASP A 44 6.78 -11.78 13.87
CA ASP A 44 8.11 -11.73 13.22
C ASP A 44 8.21 -10.66 12.13
N SER A 45 7.08 -10.02 11.81
CA SER A 45 7.00 -9.05 10.72
C SER A 45 7.91 -7.86 10.98
N LYS A 46 8.84 -7.63 10.05
CA LYS A 46 9.68 -6.42 10.00
C LYS A 46 9.04 -5.30 9.18
N LEU A 47 7.72 -5.32 9.02
CA LEU A 47 7.00 -4.38 8.17
C LEU A 47 7.17 -2.94 8.64
N PHE A 48 7.28 -2.67 9.94
CA PHE A 48 7.35 -1.30 10.46
C PHE A 48 8.78 -0.91 10.85
N THR A 49 9.17 0.32 10.52
CA THR A 49 10.40 0.99 10.99
C THR A 49 10.04 2.30 11.68
N THR A 50 10.83 2.72 12.68
CA THR A 50 10.62 4.00 13.38
C THR A 50 11.32 5.16 12.67
N GLY A 51 10.95 6.40 13.03
CA GLY A 51 11.66 7.58 12.54
C GLY A 51 13.12 7.59 13.01
N GLU A 52 13.37 7.19 14.26
CA GLU A 52 14.70 7.08 14.87
C GLU A 52 15.58 6.09 14.11
N ASP A 53 15.03 4.94 13.74
CA ASP A 53 15.74 3.92 12.94
C ASP A 53 16.12 4.48 11.56
N VAL A 54 15.20 5.16 10.89
CA VAL A 54 15.50 5.79 9.58
C VAL A 54 16.57 6.87 9.71
N MET A 55 16.52 7.67 10.78
CA MET A 55 17.56 8.66 11.06
C MET A 55 18.91 8.00 11.38
N LYS A 56 18.91 6.84 12.04
CA LYS A 56 20.11 6.03 12.23
C LYS A 56 20.66 5.52 10.90
N MET A 57 19.82 4.98 10.02
CA MET A 57 20.21 4.53 8.68
C MET A 57 20.87 5.67 7.88
N PHE A 58 20.35 6.90 7.99
CA PHE A 58 20.98 8.09 7.41
C PHE A 58 22.37 8.37 7.98
N ARG A 59 22.52 8.37 9.31
CA ARG A 59 23.82 8.62 9.98
C ARG A 59 24.86 7.57 9.60
N ASP A 60 24.44 6.31 9.53
CA ASP A 60 25.30 5.16 9.26
C ASP A 60 25.54 4.96 7.76
N LYS A 61 24.93 5.80 6.91
CA LYS A 61 25.03 5.77 5.44
C LYS A 61 24.61 4.41 4.87
N GLU A 62 23.59 3.81 5.47
CA GLU A 62 23.03 2.55 4.98
C GLU A 62 22.37 2.76 3.61
N LYS A 63 22.34 1.70 2.80
CA LYS A 63 21.71 1.73 1.48
C LYS A 63 20.21 1.45 1.65
N PHE A 64 19.36 2.43 1.34
CA PHE A 64 17.90 2.31 1.34
C PHE A 64 17.24 3.35 0.45
N THR A 65 15.97 3.14 0.11
CA THR A 65 15.11 4.14 -0.55
C THR A 65 13.95 4.52 0.35
N LEU A 66 13.70 5.82 0.44
CA LEU A 66 12.53 6.39 1.10
C LEU A 66 11.50 6.75 0.04
N LEU A 67 10.48 5.92 -0.15
CA LEU A 67 9.42 6.10 -1.13
C LEU A 67 8.29 6.94 -0.53
N ASP A 68 8.21 8.20 -0.95
CA ASP A 68 7.12 9.10 -0.58
C ASP A 68 5.93 8.89 -1.51
N VAL A 69 4.82 8.42 -0.95
CA VAL A 69 3.58 8.14 -1.69
C VAL A 69 2.49 9.19 -1.47
N ARG A 70 2.85 10.34 -0.88
CA ARG A 70 1.93 11.48 -0.75
C ARG A 70 1.60 12.07 -2.11
N THR A 71 0.49 12.81 -2.15
CA THR A 71 0.09 13.57 -3.34
C THR A 71 1.16 14.61 -3.71
N ALA A 72 1.16 15.04 -4.98
CA ALA A 72 2.03 16.13 -5.42
C ALA A 72 1.83 17.43 -4.61
N GLY A 73 0.58 17.74 -4.20
CA GLY A 73 0.29 18.92 -3.38
C GLY A 73 0.91 18.86 -1.99
N GLU A 74 0.83 17.71 -1.31
CA GLU A 74 1.48 17.50 -0.01
C GLU A 74 3.01 17.58 -0.10
N ASN A 75 3.60 16.99 -1.14
CA ASN A 75 5.04 17.01 -1.35
C ASN A 75 5.55 18.42 -1.70
N ALA A 76 4.76 19.23 -2.43
CA ALA A 76 5.10 20.61 -2.76
C ALA A 76 5.12 21.56 -1.55
N ILE A 77 4.37 21.25 -0.48
CA ILE A 77 4.38 22.04 0.77
C ILE A 77 5.61 21.68 1.60
N VAL A 78 5.90 20.39 1.71
CA VAL A 78 6.99 19.85 2.53
C VAL A 78 7.58 18.65 1.80
N SER A 79 8.78 18.82 1.27
CA SER A 79 9.43 17.85 0.38
C SER A 79 10.58 17.15 1.09
N LEU A 80 10.81 15.87 0.82
CA LEU A 80 12.01 15.19 1.32
C LEU A 80 13.21 15.56 0.44
N SER A 81 14.21 16.21 1.03
CA SER A 81 15.43 16.72 0.35
C SER A 81 16.54 15.68 0.19
N SER A 82 16.32 14.46 0.66
CA SER A 82 17.34 13.41 0.63
C SER A 82 17.54 12.83 -0.77
N LYS A 83 18.79 12.49 -1.13
CA LYS A 83 19.09 11.73 -2.36
C LYS A 83 18.50 10.31 -2.33
N ASN A 84 18.18 9.80 -1.14
CA ASN A 84 17.53 8.51 -0.96
C ASN A 84 16.01 8.59 -1.12
N ALA A 85 15.43 9.80 -1.26
CA ALA A 85 14.01 9.98 -1.40
C ALA A 85 13.57 9.82 -2.87
N LEU A 86 12.51 9.06 -3.07
CA LEU A 86 11.82 8.88 -4.34
C LEU A 86 10.35 9.26 -4.12
N HIS A 87 9.88 10.29 -4.81
CA HIS A 87 8.47 10.69 -4.74
C HIS A 87 7.71 10.07 -5.93
N ILE A 88 6.67 9.28 -5.61
CA ILE A 88 5.72 8.71 -6.56
C ILE A 88 4.35 8.72 -5.89
N PRO A 89 3.42 9.60 -6.30
CA PRO A 89 2.07 9.62 -5.74
C PRO A 89 1.39 8.25 -5.85
N VAL A 90 0.65 7.86 -4.80
CA VAL A 90 0.05 6.51 -4.71
C VAL A 90 -0.86 6.19 -5.91
N GLU A 91 -1.56 7.18 -6.45
CA GLU A 91 -2.45 7.08 -7.61
C GLU A 91 -1.74 6.63 -8.90
N GLN A 92 -0.43 6.82 -8.99
CA GLN A 92 0.39 6.46 -10.15
C GLN A 92 1.38 5.32 -9.84
N LEU A 93 1.47 4.89 -8.58
CA LEU A 93 2.56 4.02 -8.12
C LEU A 93 2.59 2.66 -8.82
N PHE A 94 1.43 2.06 -9.08
CA PHE A 94 1.32 0.74 -9.69
C PHE A 94 1.36 0.76 -11.23
N GLU A 95 1.61 1.93 -11.84
CA GLU A 95 1.96 1.99 -13.26
C GLU A 95 3.32 1.32 -13.49
N LYS A 96 3.43 0.54 -14.58
CA LYS A 96 4.66 -0.21 -14.89
C LYS A 96 5.92 0.68 -14.85
N ALA A 97 5.86 1.87 -15.44
CA ALA A 97 6.99 2.80 -15.49
C ALA A 97 7.45 3.26 -14.11
N ASN A 98 6.55 3.30 -13.12
CA ASN A 98 6.87 3.66 -11.74
C ASN A 98 7.38 2.46 -10.94
N LEU A 99 6.80 1.28 -11.13
CA LEU A 99 7.28 0.04 -10.52
C LEU A 99 8.71 -0.31 -10.96
N ASP A 100 9.04 -0.12 -12.24
CA ASP A 100 10.37 -0.38 -12.79
C ASP A 100 11.47 0.52 -12.17
N ARG A 101 11.08 1.62 -11.49
CA ARG A 101 12.01 2.54 -10.79
C ARG A 101 12.28 2.11 -9.35
N LEU A 102 11.48 1.20 -8.78
CA LEU A 102 11.62 0.77 -7.40
C LEU A 102 12.77 -0.23 -7.28
N PRO A 103 13.72 -0.04 -6.34
CA PRO A 103 14.81 -0.98 -6.17
C PRO A 103 14.33 -2.28 -5.53
N THR A 104 14.95 -3.38 -5.93
CA THR A 104 14.67 -4.73 -5.40
C THR A 104 15.81 -5.29 -4.54
N ASP A 105 16.98 -4.64 -4.57
CA ASP A 105 18.20 -5.09 -3.90
C ASP A 105 18.41 -4.46 -2.51
N GLN A 106 17.63 -3.46 -2.14
CA GLN A 106 17.75 -2.71 -0.88
C GLN A 106 16.38 -2.47 -0.21
N PRO A 107 16.35 -2.10 1.08
CA PRO A 107 15.12 -1.72 1.77
C PRO A 107 14.40 -0.56 1.07
N LEU A 108 13.10 -0.75 0.87
CA LEU A 108 12.15 0.25 0.39
C LEU A 108 11.27 0.68 1.57
N ILE A 109 11.56 1.84 2.15
CA ILE A 109 10.82 2.42 3.27
C ILE A 109 9.77 3.35 2.71
N ILE A 110 8.50 3.01 2.88
CA ILE A 110 7.38 3.78 2.37
C ILE A 110 6.94 4.78 3.43
N ILE A 111 6.73 6.01 2.98
CA ILE A 111 6.27 7.11 3.82
C ILE A 111 5.06 7.80 3.19
N CYS A 112 4.09 8.15 4.03
CA CYS A 112 3.03 9.08 3.68
C CYS A 112 2.91 10.13 4.79
N HIS A 113 1.77 10.81 4.93
CA HIS A 113 1.57 11.76 6.02
C HIS A 113 1.71 11.11 7.41
N SER A 114 0.92 10.06 7.70
CA SER A 114 0.81 9.43 9.04
C SER A 114 1.13 7.93 9.09
N GLY A 115 1.32 7.29 7.94
CA GLY A 115 1.62 5.85 7.81
C GLY A 115 0.49 5.01 7.20
N THR A 116 -0.78 5.43 7.28
CA THR A 116 -1.92 4.60 6.80
C THR A 116 -1.83 4.22 5.31
N ARG A 117 -1.64 5.22 4.43
CA ARG A 117 -1.46 4.95 2.99
C ARG A 117 -0.23 4.09 2.71
N ALA A 118 0.84 4.29 3.48
CA ALA A 118 2.07 3.55 3.31
C ALA A 118 1.88 2.05 3.64
N THR A 119 1.10 1.72 4.67
CA THR A 119 0.73 0.33 4.99
C THR A 119 -0.02 -0.36 3.85
N ILE A 120 -1.02 0.32 3.27
CA ILE A 120 -1.80 -0.24 2.15
C ILE A 120 -0.90 -0.47 0.93
N VAL A 121 -0.05 0.50 0.62
CA VAL A 121 0.94 0.38 -0.47
C VAL A 121 1.89 -0.78 -0.22
N ALA A 122 2.38 -0.94 1.01
CA ALA A 122 3.32 -2.00 1.36
C ALA A 122 2.74 -3.38 1.08
N MET A 123 1.47 -3.61 1.47
CA MET A 123 0.77 -4.86 1.20
C MET A 123 0.62 -5.10 -0.31
N GLY A 124 0.26 -4.08 -1.08
CA GLY A 124 0.14 -4.20 -2.54
C GLY A 124 1.48 -4.51 -3.22
N LEU A 125 2.57 -3.86 -2.80
CA LEU A 125 3.91 -4.16 -3.31
C LEU A 125 4.37 -5.58 -2.95
N GLN A 126 4.07 -6.05 -1.74
CA GLN A 126 4.35 -7.43 -1.34
C GLN A 126 3.58 -8.46 -2.18
N GLN A 127 2.30 -8.18 -2.48
CA GLN A 127 1.49 -9.05 -3.34
C GLN A 127 2.03 -9.20 -4.76
N ILE A 128 2.77 -8.20 -5.26
CA ILE A 128 3.41 -8.25 -6.59
C ILE A 128 4.90 -8.63 -6.53
N GLY A 129 5.39 -9.09 -5.37
CA GLY A 129 6.70 -9.74 -5.23
C GLY A 129 7.83 -8.88 -4.62
N PHE A 130 7.56 -7.66 -4.17
CA PHE A 130 8.58 -6.90 -3.43
C PHE A 130 8.73 -7.46 -2.01
N THR A 131 9.95 -7.86 -1.64
CA THR A 131 10.22 -8.56 -0.36
C THR A 131 10.86 -7.69 0.72
N LYS A 132 11.54 -6.60 0.35
CA LYS A 132 12.26 -5.69 1.27
C LYS A 132 11.48 -4.41 1.55
N VAL A 133 10.17 -4.54 1.79
CA VAL A 133 9.25 -3.42 1.95
C VAL A 133 9.01 -3.12 3.42
N HIS A 134 9.13 -1.85 3.79
CA HIS A 134 8.92 -1.35 5.14
C HIS A 134 8.03 -0.11 5.13
N VAL A 135 7.34 0.14 6.24
CA VAL A 135 6.46 1.28 6.47
C VAL A 135 7.08 2.12 7.57
N LEU A 136 7.27 3.41 7.31
CA LEU A 136 7.67 4.34 8.36
C LEU A 136 6.48 4.60 9.29
N LYS A 137 6.55 4.07 10.51
CA LYS A 137 5.51 4.23 11.52
C LYS A 137 5.37 5.71 11.89
N GLY A 138 4.14 6.22 11.83
CA GLY A 138 3.85 7.64 12.07
C GLY A 138 4.13 8.57 10.87
N GLY A 139 4.61 8.04 9.75
CA GLY A 139 4.81 8.79 8.51
C GLY A 139 5.73 10.01 8.65
N LEU A 140 5.52 11.00 7.80
CA LEU A 140 6.32 12.23 7.79
C LEU A 140 6.34 12.94 9.15
N VAL A 141 5.25 12.87 9.91
CA VAL A 141 5.18 13.47 11.26
C VAL A 141 6.26 12.88 12.17
N ALA A 142 6.31 11.55 12.29
CA ALA A 142 7.32 10.89 13.12
C ALA A 142 8.75 11.06 12.58
N LEU A 143 8.92 11.09 11.25
CA LEU A 143 10.23 11.35 10.66
C LEU A 143 10.73 12.78 11.00
N ALA A 144 9.83 13.76 10.97
CA ALA A 144 10.15 15.14 11.32
C ALA A 144 10.50 15.29 12.81
N GLU A 145 9.78 14.60 13.69
CA GLU A 145 10.05 14.56 15.14
C GLU A 145 11.42 13.92 15.45
N ALA A 146 11.82 12.87 14.73
CA ALA A 146 13.08 12.17 14.94
C ALA A 146 14.33 12.92 14.42
N ASN A 147 14.16 14.02 13.68
CA ASN A 147 15.24 14.72 12.99
C ASN A 147 15.71 15.99 13.76
N ASP A 148 16.80 15.86 14.53
CA ASP A 148 17.40 16.91 15.39
C ASP A 148 18.88 17.21 15.00
N PRO A 149 19.36 18.50 14.92
CA PRO A 149 18.65 19.75 15.17
C PRO A 149 18.09 20.34 13.88
N LYS A 150 16.76 20.28 13.68
CA LYS A 150 15.87 21.04 12.75
C LYS A 150 16.40 21.48 11.36
N ASN A 151 17.55 20.99 10.93
CA ASN A 151 18.19 21.19 9.65
C ASN A 151 17.75 20.01 8.82
N ALA A 152 16.55 20.15 8.31
CA ALA A 152 15.78 19.04 7.83
C ALA A 152 16.40 18.41 6.57
N PRO A 153 16.32 17.07 6.39
CA PRO A 153 16.25 16.46 5.06
C PRO A 153 14.86 16.71 4.46
N VAL A 154 14.25 17.84 4.80
CA VAL A 154 12.92 18.25 4.43
C VAL A 154 13.02 19.73 4.04
N LYS A 155 12.69 20.09 2.81
CA LYS A 155 12.71 21.48 2.35
C LYS A 155 11.29 22.01 2.28
#